data_AF-A0A4Y2F9B9-F1
#
_entry.id   AF-A0A4Y2F9B9-F1
#
_cell.length_a   1.000
_cell.length_b   1.000
_cell.length_c   1.000
_cell.angle_alpha   90.00
_cell.angle_beta   90.00
_cell.angle_gamma   90.00
#
_symmetry.space_group_name_H-M   'P 1'
#
loop_
_entity.id
_entity.type
_entity.pdbx_description
1 polymer ?
#
loop_
_entity_poly.entity_id
_entity_poly.type
_entity_poly.pdbx_seq_one_letter_code
_entity_poly.pdbx_strand_id
1 'polypeptide(L)'
;MEICHCYLDTEAWQRPSKSSQLLADCTCKLRKKIVNARLTYILEKNGSITGFQSGFRKGCCTMDNLILLESAIRTTFLRRHHLVSIFFDIEKAYDRDGDVES
;
A
#
# COMPACT_ATOMS: atom_id res chain seq x y z
N MET A 1 -26.41 -6.45 -9.54
CA MET A 1 -25.95 -7.30 -10.66
C MET A 1 -24.44 -7.15 -10.74
N GLU A 2 -23.58 -8.05 -10.32
CA GLU A 2 -23.65 -9.34 -9.63
C GLU A 2 -22.52 -9.32 -8.60
N ILE A 3 -22.86 -9.57 -7.33
CA ILE A 3 -21.91 -9.92 -6.29
C ILE A 3 -21.75 -11.44 -6.39
N CYS A 4 -20.52 -11.92 -6.45
CA CYS A 4 -20.22 -13.35 -6.58
C CYS A 4 -21.04 -14.19 -5.58
N HIS A 5 -21.76 -15.10 -6.19
CA HIS A 5 -22.65 -16.14 -5.69
C HIS A 5 -21.96 -17.14 -4.73
N CYS A 6 -21.63 -16.74 -3.50
CA CYS A 6 -21.24 -17.65 -2.41
C CYS A 6 -21.99 -17.34 -1.10
N TYR A 7 -23.25 -16.91 -1.18
CA TYR A 7 -24.05 -16.54 0.00
C TYR A 7 -25.51 -17.02 -0.07
N LEU A 8 -25.74 -18.15 -0.73
CA LEU A 8 -27.01 -18.89 -0.64
C LEU A 8 -26.68 -20.37 -0.43
N ASP A 9 -26.38 -20.70 0.82
CA ASP A 9 -26.71 -21.99 1.42
C ASP A 9 -26.74 -21.78 2.93
N THR A 10 -27.91 -21.38 3.42
CA THR A 10 -28.36 -21.76 4.76
C THR A 10 -28.41 -23.29 4.78
N GLU A 11 -27.39 -23.94 5.35
CA GLU A 11 -27.43 -25.13 6.23
C GLU A 11 -25.99 -25.67 6.42
N ALA A 12 -25.59 -25.90 7.67
CA ALA A 12 -24.33 -26.51 8.14
C ALA A 12 -23.01 -25.67 8.07
N TRP A 13 -22.77 -24.85 9.11
CA TRP A 13 -21.42 -24.43 9.49
C TRP A 13 -20.61 -25.60 10.10
N GLN A 14 -20.16 -26.53 9.26
CA GLN A 14 -19.05 -27.41 9.64
C GLN A 14 -17.78 -26.54 9.68
N ARG A 15 -17.08 -26.45 10.82
CA ARG A 15 -15.78 -25.74 10.89
C ARG A 15 -14.85 -26.31 9.82
N PRO A 16 -14.30 -25.47 8.92
CA PRO A 16 -13.33 -25.93 7.95
C PRO A 16 -12.16 -26.60 8.67
N SER A 17 -11.63 -27.68 8.09
CA SER A 17 -10.40 -28.28 8.62
C SER A 17 -9.28 -27.24 8.61
N LYS A 18 -8.34 -27.35 9.56
CA LYS A 18 -7.18 -26.45 9.64
C LYS A 18 -6.40 -26.40 8.32
N SER A 19 -6.37 -27.50 7.57
CA SER A 19 -5.71 -27.59 6.25
C SER A 19 -6.41 -26.77 5.17
N SER A 20 -7.75 -26.77 5.10
CA SER A 20 -8.49 -25.98 4.10
C SER A 20 -8.35 -24.47 4.33
N GLN A 21 -8.24 -24.02 5.58
CA GLN A 21 -8.00 -22.61 5.91
C GLN A 21 -6.62 -22.13 5.47
N LEU A 22 -5.58 -22.94 5.71
CA LEU A 22 -4.20 -22.62 5.30
C LEU A 22 -4.07 -22.46 3.78
N LEU A 23 -4.81 -23.27 3.01
CA LEU A 23 -4.82 -23.20 1.54
C LEU A 23 -5.54 -21.94 1.02
N ALA A 24 -6.65 -21.55 1.64
CA ALA A 24 -7.33 -20.31 1.31
C ALA A 24 -6.44 -19.08 1.60
N ASP A 25 -5.72 -19.08 2.71
CA ASP A 25 -4.79 -18.00 3.06
C ASP A 25 -3.60 -17.91 2.12
N CYS A 26 -3.00 -19.05 1.75
CA CYS A 26 -1.82 -19.06 0.88
C CYS A 26 -2.18 -18.59 -0.54
N THR A 27 -3.34 -19.00 -1.07
CA THR A 27 -3.84 -18.55 -2.36
C THR A 27 -4.22 -17.07 -2.35
N CYS A 28 -4.83 -16.57 -1.27
CA CYS A 28 -5.11 -15.14 -1.08
C CYS A 28 -3.83 -14.30 -1.05
N LYS A 29 -2.83 -14.72 -0.26
CA LYS A 29 -1.51 -14.05 -0.20
C LYS A 29 -0.79 -14.06 -1.55
N LEU A 30 -0.84 -15.18 -2.27
CA LEU A 30 -0.23 -15.30 -3.59
C LEU A 30 -0.91 -14.35 -4.59
N ARG A 31 -2.24 -14.33 -4.63
CA ARG A 31 -3.02 -13.42 -5.49
C ARG A 31 -2.65 -11.97 -5.23
N LYS A 32 -2.60 -11.54 -3.96
CA LYS A 32 -2.17 -10.19 -3.57
C LYS A 32 -0.78 -9.84 -4.10
N LYS A 33 0.19 -10.77 -3.99
CA LYS A 33 1.54 -10.57 -4.51
C LYS A 33 1.58 -10.41 -6.04
N ILE A 34 0.85 -11.25 -6.78
CA ILE A 34 0.81 -11.20 -8.25
C ILE A 34 0.18 -9.90 -8.73
N VAL A 35 -0.97 -9.53 -8.15
CA VAL A 35 -1.68 -8.29 -8.50
C VAL A 35 -0.82 -7.08 -8.17
N ASN A 36 -0.23 -7.02 -6.97
CA ASN A 36 0.64 -5.91 -6.56
C ASN A 36 1.82 -5.75 -7.53
N ALA A 37 2.52 -6.85 -7.86
CA ALA A 37 3.67 -6.79 -8.76
C ALA A 37 3.31 -6.25 -10.16
N ARG A 38 2.18 -6.68 -10.73
CA ARG A 38 1.71 -6.21 -12.04
C ARG A 38 1.26 -4.76 -11.99
N LEU A 39 0.50 -4.38 -10.96
CA LEU A 39 0.00 -3.03 -10.78
C LEU A 39 1.14 -2.03 -10.61
N THR A 40 2.11 -2.32 -9.74
CA THR A 40 3.28 -1.46 -9.55
C THR A 40 4.04 -1.25 -10.85
N TYR A 41 4.26 -2.30 -11.65
CA TYR A 41 4.92 -2.19 -12.95
C TYR A 41 4.18 -1.24 -13.90
N ILE A 42 2.85 -1.33 -13.98
CA ILE A 42 2.04 -0.46 -14.85
C ILE A 42 2.10 0.99 -14.35
N LEU A 43 1.97 1.20 -13.04
CA LEU A 43 2.02 2.54 -12.44
C LEU A 43 3.38 3.22 -12.67
N GLU A 44 4.48 2.46 -12.57
CA GLU A 44 5.83 2.95 -12.87
C GLU A 44 5.98 3.28 -14.35
N LYS A 45 5.57 2.37 -15.23
CA LYS A 45 5.67 2.56 -16.69
C LYS A 45 4.87 3.77 -17.17
N ASN A 46 3.72 4.02 -16.56
CA ASN A 46 2.84 5.14 -16.92
C ASN A 46 3.20 6.44 -16.21
N GLY A 47 4.20 6.45 -15.31
CA GLY A 47 4.55 7.62 -14.51
C GLY A 47 3.46 8.06 -13.54
N SER A 48 2.54 7.15 -13.16
CA SER A 48 1.41 7.45 -12.27
C SER A 48 1.81 7.55 -10.80
N ILE A 49 3.03 7.12 -10.46
CA ILE A 49 3.64 7.30 -9.14
C ILE A 49 4.86 8.20 -9.26
N THR A 50 5.02 9.08 -8.28
CA THR A 50 6.14 10.03 -8.24
C THR A 50 7.47 9.34 -7.96
N GLY A 51 8.55 9.88 -8.52
CA GLY A 51 9.92 9.46 -8.20
C GLY A 51 10.32 9.73 -6.75
N PHE A 52 9.60 10.61 -6.04
CA PHE A 52 9.83 10.91 -4.63
C PHE A 52 9.12 9.94 -3.67
N GLN A 53 8.28 9.03 -4.17
CA GLN A 53 7.62 8.03 -3.34
C GLN A 53 8.58 6.85 -3.12
N SER A 54 9.16 6.76 -1.94
CA SER A 54 10.04 5.64 -1.57
C SER A 54 9.29 4.46 -0.94
N GLY A 55 8.12 4.72 -0.33
CA GLY A 55 7.30 3.68 0.31
C GLY A 55 6.71 2.70 -0.71
N PHE A 56 6.73 1.41 -0.37
CA PHE A 56 6.21 0.31 -1.21
C PHE A 56 6.88 0.17 -2.59
N ARG A 57 8.07 0.79 -2.77
CA ARG A 57 8.89 0.66 -3.98
C ARG A 57 10.04 -0.29 -3.76
N LYS A 58 10.38 -1.07 -4.79
CA LYS A 58 11.56 -1.93 -4.76
C LYS A 58 12.81 -1.07 -4.91
N GLY A 59 13.86 -1.40 -4.14
CA GLY A 59 15.14 -0.69 -4.21
C GLY A 59 15.15 0.67 -3.51
N CYS A 60 14.06 1.06 -2.86
CA CYS A 60 13.99 2.25 -2.01
C CYS A 60 13.94 1.86 -0.53
N CYS A 61 14.45 2.73 0.33
CA CYS A 61 14.42 2.60 1.77
C CYS A 61 14.20 3.95 2.44
N THR A 62 13.96 3.95 3.76
CA THR A 62 13.74 5.18 4.53
C THR A 62 14.93 6.14 4.46
N MET A 63 16.14 5.62 4.28
CA MET A 63 17.34 6.45 4.16
C MET A 63 17.33 7.33 2.93
N ASP A 64 16.71 6.91 1.83
CA ASP A 64 16.64 7.73 0.61
C ASP A 64 15.89 9.05 0.86
N ASN A 65 14.77 8.96 1.59
CA ASN A 65 14.00 10.13 2.02
C ASN A 65 14.81 11.04 2.96
N LEU A 66 15.58 10.45 3.89
CA LEU A 66 16.40 11.19 4.84
C LEU A 66 17.54 11.93 4.14
N ILE A 67 18.24 11.27 3.21
CA ILE A 67 19.30 11.86 2.40
C ILE A 67 18.76 13.01 1.56
N LEU A 68 17.57 12.85 0.99
CA LEU A 68 16.91 13.91 0.22
C LEU A 68 16.59 15.13 1.09
N LEU A 69 16.02 14.92 2.28
CA LEU A 69 15.73 15.98 3.24
C LEU A 69 17.02 16.67 3.72
N GLU A 70 18.04 15.91 4.09
CA GLU A 70 19.33 16.44 4.52
C GLU A 70 19.97 17.29 3.42
N SER A 71 19.95 16.81 2.18
CA SER A 71 20.48 17.55 1.03
C SER A 71 19.72 18.85 0.79
N ALA A 72 18.40 18.86 0.97
CA ALA A 72 17.58 20.07 0.90
C ALA A 72 17.93 21.07 2.01
N ILE A 73 18.12 20.60 3.25
CA ILE A 73 18.56 21.42 4.39
C ILE A 73 19.92 22.06 4.10
N ARG A 74 20.92 21.25 3.72
CA ARG A 74 22.28 21.72 3.41
C ARG A 74 22.28 22.75 2.28
N THR A 75 21.57 22.48 1.20
CA THR A 75 21.49 23.39 0.03
C THR A 75 20.83 24.72 0.39
N THR A 76 19.75 24.67 1.17
CA THR A 76 19.01 25.87 1.60
C THR A 76 19.85 26.74 2.54
N PHE A 77 20.56 26.11 3.47
CA PHE A 77 21.49 26.80 4.37
C PHE A 77 22.62 27.49 3.60
N LEU A 78 23.26 26.80 2.64
CA LEU A 78 24.31 27.39 1.81
C LEU A 78 23.82 28.59 0.99
N ARG A 79 22.58 28.55 0.53
CA ARG A 79 21.94 29.65 -0.21
C ARG A 79 21.44 30.78 0.68
N ARG A 80 21.59 30.68 2.02
CA ARG A 80 21.04 31.62 3.00
C ARG A 80 19.52 31.83 2.84
N HIS A 81 18.83 30.77 2.43
CA HIS A 81 17.37 30.76 2.31
C HIS A 81 16.74 30.06 3.52
N HIS A 82 15.44 30.21 3.69
CA HIS A 82 14.67 29.48 4.70
C HIS A 82 14.03 28.22 4.08
N LEU A 83 14.11 27.11 4.80
CA LEU A 83 13.41 25.87 4.46
C LEU A 83 12.31 25.63 5.50
N VAL A 84 11.11 25.32 5.04
CA VAL A 84 10.00 24.85 5.88
C VAL A 84 9.57 23.48 5.36
N SER A 85 9.45 22.50 6.25
CA SER A 85 8.98 21.15 5.92
C SER A 85 7.69 20.86 6.69
N ILE A 86 6.72 20.25 6.01
CA ILE A 86 5.46 19.80 6.60
C ILE A 86 5.48 18.29 6.59
N PHE A 87 5.34 17.69 7.77
CA PHE A 87 5.20 16.24 7.93
C PHE A 87 3.73 15.93 8.21
N PHE A 88 3.17 15.03 7.42
CA PHE A 88 1.77 14.63 7.53
C PHE A 88 1.70 13.10 7.64
N ASP A 89 0.90 12.63 8.59
CA ASP A 89 0.60 11.23 8.81
C ASP A 89 -0.91 11.01 8.70
N ILE A 90 -1.31 9.91 8.09
CA ILE A 90 -2.70 9.61 7.80
C ILE A 90 -3.19 8.57 8.81
N GLU A 91 -3.99 9.01 9.78
CA GLU A 91 -4.62 8.09 10.74
C GLU A 91 -5.47 7.06 9.99
N LYS A 92 -5.27 5.77 10.32
CA LYS A 92 -6.03 4.62 9.78
C LYS A 92 -6.03 4.55 8.23
N ALA A 93 -4.90 4.85 7.60
CA ALA A 93 -4.77 4.89 6.13
C ALA A 93 -5.20 3.59 5.41
N TYR A 94 -5.14 2.44 6.09
CA TYR A 94 -5.49 1.13 5.53
C TYR A 94 -6.81 0.55 6.03
N ASP A 95 -7.47 1.21 6.99
CA ASP A 95 -8.71 0.70 7.59
C ASP A 95 -9.96 1.41 7.02
N ARG A 96 -9.77 2.52 6.28
CA ARG A 96 -10.87 3.29 5.67
C ARG A 96 -11.33 2.66 4.36
N ASP A 97 -11.93 1.47 4.45
CA ASP A 97 -12.75 0.93 3.38
C ASP A 97 -14.21 1.34 3.60
N GLY A 98 -14.58 2.56 3.17
CA GLY A 98 -15.96 2.87 2.80
C GLY A 98 -17.06 2.89 3.86
N ASP A 99 -16.78 3.23 5.12
CA ASP A 99 -17.84 3.69 6.03
C ASP A 99 -18.28 5.11 5.61
N VAL A 100 -19.10 5.18 4.57
CA VAL A 100 -20.04 6.29 4.40
C VAL A 100 -21.08 6.09 5.50
N GLU A 101 -20.89 6.77 6.63
CA GLU A 101 -21.96 7.00 7.60
C GLU A 101 -23.19 7.48 6.82
N SER A 102 -24.19 6.60 6.74
CA SER A 102 -25.55 6.89 6.27
C SER A 102 -26.43 7.15 7.48
#